data_AF-A0A382UVT5-F1
#
_entry.id   AF-A0A382UVT5-F1
#
_cell.length_a   1.000
_cell.length_b   1.000
_cell.length_c   1.000
_cell.angle_alpha   90.00
_cell.angle_beta   90.00
_cell.angle_gamma   90.00
#
_symmetry.space_group_name_H-M   'P 1'
#
loop_
_entity.id
_entity.type
_entity.pdbx_description
1 polymer ?
#
loop_
_entity_poly.entity_id
_entity_poly.type
_entity_poly.pdbx_seq_one_letter_code
_entity_poly.pdbx_strand_id
1 'polypeptide(L)'
;SIREFHNSRSINADSEKITFCLLGVAAPADLISNPLITPFNIGRRIELKDFTDAQSEQLAEGVNKGDRSLEIVGRVLHWTGGHPYLTQKMCQSISSKDEIRTVTQVDDLCHKMFLSSQARDKDINLSFVRDRMLKSDDDIATLLDIYSRVYKDLHVPANEKNPVFDTLILSGIVRIDDGEFRISNRIYRHVFDKGWVVEHMPGAELRRQKREFWRGVIRTAAVAVIVIGVIAGLAVYSIVQRERALRGELLAKQYLYDAEINLASKALEDGNLGRSYELLEKNKPRDDVV
;
A
#
# COMPACT_ATOMS: atom_id res chain seq x y z
N SER A 1 10.74 -48.84 15.28
CA SER A 1 10.14 -47.58 14.74
C SER A 1 8.66 -47.47 15.16
N ILE A 2 7.96 -46.32 14.96
CA ILE A 2 6.51 -46.21 15.26
C ILE A 2 5.71 -47.30 14.52
N ARG A 3 6.10 -47.61 13.27
CA ARG A 3 5.48 -48.67 12.47
C ARG A 3 5.69 -50.05 13.03
N GLU A 4 6.88 -50.34 13.52
CA GLU A 4 7.20 -51.62 14.16
C GLU A 4 6.38 -51.82 15.44
N PHE A 5 6.22 -50.77 16.26
CA PHE A 5 5.35 -50.80 17.44
C PHE A 5 3.87 -50.94 17.07
N HIS A 6 3.41 -50.26 16.02
CA HIS A 6 2.06 -50.44 15.52
C HIS A 6 1.82 -51.90 15.08
N ASN A 7 2.77 -52.51 14.38
CA ASN A 7 2.67 -53.89 13.92
C ASN A 7 2.70 -54.91 15.08
N SER A 8 3.44 -54.63 16.16
CA SER A 8 3.54 -55.53 17.32
C SER A 8 2.22 -55.70 18.08
N ARG A 9 1.24 -54.80 17.87
CA ARG A 9 -0.12 -54.94 18.43
C ARG A 9 -0.82 -56.23 18.02
N SER A 10 -0.51 -56.78 16.84
CA SER A 10 -1.07 -58.05 16.38
C SER A 10 -0.54 -59.28 17.14
N ILE A 11 0.57 -59.14 17.88
CA ILE A 11 1.28 -60.25 18.51
C ILE A 11 1.40 -60.05 20.04
N ASN A 12 1.41 -58.80 20.52
CA ASN A 12 1.57 -58.46 21.93
C ASN A 12 0.46 -57.49 22.41
N ALA A 13 -0.41 -57.99 23.29
CA ALA A 13 -1.53 -57.23 23.87
C ALA A 13 -1.10 -55.98 24.64
N ASP A 14 0.11 -55.94 25.21
CA ASP A 14 0.60 -54.74 25.90
C ASP A 14 0.88 -53.58 24.94
N SER A 15 1.13 -53.86 23.66
CA SER A 15 1.33 -52.83 22.63
C SER A 15 0.03 -52.07 22.32
N GLU A 16 -1.15 -52.62 22.64
CA GLU A 16 -2.42 -51.93 22.41
C GLU A 16 -2.65 -50.74 23.37
N LYS A 17 -2.01 -50.80 24.55
CA LYS A 17 -2.19 -49.82 25.63
C LYS A 17 -1.51 -48.48 25.37
N ILE A 18 -0.57 -48.42 24.41
CA ILE A 18 0.26 -47.22 24.16
C ILE A 18 -0.05 -46.66 22.78
N THR A 19 -0.66 -45.47 22.73
CA THR A 19 -0.94 -44.75 21.48
C THR A 19 -0.04 -43.53 21.36
N PHE A 20 0.60 -43.39 20.19
CA PHE A 20 1.42 -42.23 19.88
C PHE A 20 0.56 -41.16 19.21
N CYS A 21 0.57 -39.94 19.77
CA CYS A 21 -0.02 -38.76 19.16
C CYS A 21 1.10 -37.81 18.75
N LEU A 22 1.16 -37.47 17.46
CA LEU A 22 2.12 -36.50 16.92
C LEU A 22 1.38 -35.18 16.70
N LEU A 23 1.88 -34.12 17.34
CA LEU A 23 1.32 -32.77 17.27
C LEU A 23 2.43 -31.82 16.84
N GLY A 24 2.16 -30.99 15.84
CA GLY A 24 3.13 -30.03 15.33
C GLY A 24 2.59 -29.25 14.12
N VAL A 25 3.38 -28.28 13.66
CA VAL A 25 3.12 -27.53 12.43
C VAL A 25 4.16 -27.97 11.41
N ALA A 26 3.75 -28.86 10.50
CA ALA A 26 4.59 -29.39 9.44
C ALA A 26 3.73 -29.73 8.23
N ALA A 27 4.26 -29.55 7.02
CA ALA A 27 3.65 -30.12 5.83
C ALA A 27 3.76 -31.66 5.92
N PRO A 28 2.79 -32.43 5.39
CA PRO A 28 2.95 -33.87 5.29
C PRO A 28 4.25 -34.29 4.60
N ALA A 29 4.73 -33.50 3.62
CA ALA A 29 6.01 -33.71 2.95
C ALA A 29 7.22 -33.64 3.90
N ASP A 30 7.20 -32.72 4.88
CA ASP A 30 8.28 -32.55 5.87
C ASP A 30 8.47 -33.80 6.76
N LEU A 31 7.42 -34.62 6.87
CA LEU A 31 7.37 -35.81 7.71
C LEU A 31 7.54 -37.11 6.90
N ILE A 32 7.70 -37.03 5.58
CA ILE A 32 7.89 -38.19 4.69
C ILE A 32 9.35 -38.22 4.21
N SER A 33 10.16 -39.08 4.82
CA SER A 33 11.55 -39.29 4.38
C SER A 33 11.66 -40.14 3.09
N ASN A 34 10.66 -40.98 2.81
CA ASN A 34 10.58 -41.77 1.57
C ASN A 34 9.15 -41.69 0.98
N PRO A 35 8.97 -41.05 -0.19
CA PRO A 35 7.65 -40.89 -0.82
C PRO A 35 6.92 -42.20 -1.14
N LEU A 36 7.65 -43.31 -1.32
CA LEU A 36 7.08 -44.64 -1.59
C LEU A 36 6.60 -45.36 -0.33
N ILE A 37 7.01 -44.89 0.86
CA ILE A 37 6.67 -45.49 2.15
C ILE A 37 6.19 -44.37 3.08
N THR A 38 4.92 -44.00 2.97
CA THR A 38 4.36 -42.99 3.88
C THR A 38 4.15 -43.58 5.29
N PRO A 39 4.73 -42.98 6.35
CA PRO A 39 4.48 -43.41 7.72
C PRO A 39 3.02 -43.19 8.15
N PHE A 40 2.26 -42.40 7.40
CA PHE A 40 0.87 -42.09 7.70
C PHE A 40 -0.14 -43.19 7.31
N ASN A 41 0.26 -44.22 6.57
CA ASN A 41 -0.63 -45.34 6.22
C ASN A 41 -1.08 -46.18 7.43
N ILE A 42 -0.44 -46.02 8.59
CA ILE A 42 -0.78 -46.68 9.86
C ILE A 42 -1.31 -45.71 10.91
N GLY A 43 -1.43 -44.42 10.57
CA GLY A 43 -1.86 -43.36 11.47
C GLY A 43 -3.25 -42.86 11.10
N ARG A 44 -3.99 -42.36 12.10
CA ARG A 44 -5.24 -41.64 11.88
C ARG A 44 -4.96 -40.14 11.87
N ARG A 45 -5.26 -39.47 10.76
CA ARG A 45 -5.21 -38.00 10.71
C ARG A 45 -6.40 -37.43 11.49
N ILE A 46 -6.12 -36.57 12.47
CA ILE A 46 -7.12 -35.78 13.17
C ILE A 46 -6.99 -34.36 12.66
N GLU A 47 -7.98 -33.92 11.91
CA GLU A 47 -8.07 -32.54 11.43
C GLU A 47 -8.73 -31.68 12.51
N LEU A 48 -8.00 -30.68 13.01
CA LEU A 48 -8.55 -29.67 13.90
C LEU A 48 -9.17 -28.57 13.05
N LYS A 49 -10.50 -28.46 13.11
CA LYS A 49 -11.27 -27.46 12.37
C LYS A 49 -11.54 -26.22 13.22
N ASP A 50 -11.75 -25.10 12.55
CA ASP A 50 -12.25 -23.88 13.18
C ASP A 50 -13.61 -24.13 13.84
N PHE A 51 -13.92 -23.37 14.90
CA PHE A 51 -15.21 -23.42 15.55
C PHE A 51 -16.31 -22.96 14.59
N THR A 52 -17.37 -23.75 14.54
CA THR A 52 -18.60 -23.40 13.82
C THR A 52 -19.58 -22.67 14.74
N ASP A 53 -20.56 -21.98 14.17
CA ASP A 53 -21.63 -21.35 14.95
C ASP A 53 -22.39 -22.38 15.82
N ALA A 54 -22.55 -23.62 15.34
CA ALA A 54 -23.18 -24.69 16.12
C ALA A 54 -22.37 -25.13 17.34
N GLN A 55 -21.04 -24.92 17.34
CA GLN A 55 -20.16 -25.22 18.47
C GLN A 55 -20.00 -24.04 19.43
N SER A 56 -20.71 -22.93 19.19
CA SER A 56 -20.63 -21.70 19.98
C SER A 56 -21.32 -21.79 21.35
N GLU A 57 -22.21 -22.76 21.56
CA GLU A 57 -22.98 -22.92 22.80
C GLU A 57 -22.07 -23.11 24.03
N GLN A 58 -21.09 -24.01 23.93
CA GLN A 58 -20.15 -24.24 25.03
C GLN A 58 -19.26 -23.02 25.31
N LEU A 59 -18.91 -22.26 24.27
CA LEU A 59 -18.18 -21.00 24.43
C LEU A 59 -19.06 -19.92 25.07
N ALA A 60 -20.35 -19.90 24.76
CA ALA A 60 -21.32 -18.95 25.31
C ALA A 60 -21.53 -19.19 26.81
N GLU A 61 -21.58 -20.44 27.26
CA GLU A 61 -21.56 -20.78 28.68
C GLU A 61 -20.31 -20.23 29.38
N GLY A 62 -19.13 -20.44 28.80
CA GLY A 62 -17.86 -19.97 29.37
C GLY A 62 -17.69 -18.44 29.40
N VAL A 63 -18.34 -17.71 28.48
CA VAL A 63 -18.36 -16.25 28.46
C VAL A 63 -19.27 -15.66 29.55
N ASN A 64 -20.33 -16.40 29.92
CA ASN A 64 -21.22 -16.12 31.05
C ASN A 64 -21.78 -14.67 31.10
N LYS A 65 -22.47 -14.25 30.03
CA LYS A 65 -23.13 -12.94 29.91
C LYS A 65 -24.67 -13.05 29.87
N GLY A 66 -25.21 -14.10 30.46
CA GLY A 66 -26.65 -14.39 30.48
C GLY A 66 -27.22 -14.53 29.07
N ASP A 67 -28.39 -13.94 28.83
CA ASP A 67 -29.13 -14.04 27.55
C ASP A 67 -28.34 -13.51 26.33
N ARG A 68 -27.28 -12.73 26.56
CA ARG A 68 -26.42 -12.17 25.49
C ARG A 68 -25.20 -13.01 25.15
N SER A 69 -24.94 -14.11 25.85
CA SER A 69 -23.74 -14.92 25.64
C SER A 69 -23.60 -15.40 24.19
N LEU A 70 -24.68 -15.91 23.59
CA LEU A 70 -24.67 -16.39 22.20
C LEU A 70 -24.42 -15.26 21.19
N GLU A 71 -25.05 -14.10 21.39
CA GLU A 71 -24.83 -12.92 20.54
C GLU A 71 -23.37 -12.45 20.59
N ILE A 72 -22.80 -12.39 21.80
CA ILE A 72 -21.41 -12.00 22.03
C ILE A 72 -20.44 -12.99 21.37
N VAL A 73 -20.66 -14.30 21.55
CA VAL A 73 -19.82 -15.32 20.92
C VAL A 73 -19.97 -15.30 19.41
N GLY A 74 -21.17 -15.12 18.87
CA GLY A 74 -21.39 -14.93 17.44
C GLY A 74 -20.58 -13.75 16.90
N ARG A 75 -20.47 -12.65 17.67
CA ARG A 75 -19.60 -11.52 17.31
C ARG A 75 -18.11 -11.82 17.42
N VAL A 76 -17.69 -12.67 18.35
CA VAL A 76 -16.30 -13.16 18.40
C VAL A 76 -16.00 -13.98 17.14
N LEU A 77 -16.85 -14.96 16.80
CA LEU A 77 -16.69 -15.81 15.61
C LEU A 77 -16.69 -14.99 14.32
N HIS A 78 -17.49 -13.94 14.26
CA HIS A 78 -17.47 -13.00 13.14
C HIS A 78 -16.08 -12.41 12.88
N TRP A 79 -15.31 -12.09 13.93
CA TRP A 79 -13.95 -11.56 13.81
C TRP A 79 -12.91 -12.64 13.58
N THR A 80 -12.97 -13.73 14.35
CA THR A 80 -11.94 -14.77 14.41
C THR A 80 -12.11 -15.86 13.36
N GLY A 81 -13.26 -15.92 12.67
CA GLY A 81 -13.60 -16.97 11.72
C GLY A 81 -13.67 -18.36 12.36
N GLY A 82 -13.79 -18.44 13.69
CA GLY A 82 -13.72 -19.69 14.44
C GLY A 82 -12.30 -20.17 14.79
N HIS A 83 -11.26 -19.41 14.44
CA HIS A 83 -9.87 -19.79 14.72
C HIS A 83 -9.69 -20.11 16.22
N PRO A 84 -9.25 -21.33 16.62
CA PRO A 84 -9.33 -21.77 18.01
C PRO A 84 -8.62 -20.86 19.01
N TYR A 85 -7.36 -20.50 18.74
CA TYR A 85 -6.58 -19.61 19.61
C TYR A 85 -7.21 -18.22 19.77
N LEU A 86 -7.48 -17.53 18.65
CA LEU A 86 -8.07 -16.18 18.65
C LEU A 86 -9.45 -16.16 19.33
N THR A 87 -10.28 -17.16 19.03
CA THR A 87 -11.62 -17.31 19.61
C THR A 87 -11.56 -17.49 21.12
N GLN A 88 -10.77 -18.45 21.60
CA GLN A 88 -10.62 -18.69 23.04
C GLN A 88 -10.01 -17.48 23.76
N LYS A 89 -9.01 -16.83 23.16
CA LYS A 89 -8.38 -15.63 23.73
C LYS A 89 -9.36 -14.47 23.87
N MET A 90 -10.22 -14.24 22.87
CA MET A 90 -11.29 -13.25 22.96
C MET A 90 -12.32 -13.64 24.03
N CYS A 91 -12.83 -14.87 24.00
CA CYS A 91 -13.81 -15.35 24.99
C CYS A 91 -13.28 -15.23 26.42
N GLN A 92 -12.01 -15.60 26.66
CA GLN A 92 -11.36 -15.45 27.97
C GLN A 92 -11.22 -13.98 28.41
N SER A 93 -10.93 -13.07 27.49
CA SER A 93 -10.86 -11.64 27.82
C SER A 93 -12.24 -11.03 28.09
N ILE A 94 -13.30 -11.58 27.47
CA ILE A 94 -14.68 -11.17 27.70
C ILE A 94 -15.21 -11.72 29.03
N SER A 95 -14.94 -12.99 29.34
CA SER A 95 -15.41 -13.61 30.59
C SER A 95 -14.87 -12.90 31.83
N SER A 96 -13.66 -12.34 31.76
CA SER A 96 -13.03 -11.58 32.84
C SER A 96 -13.47 -10.11 32.96
N LYS A 97 -14.35 -9.60 32.07
CA LYS A 97 -14.77 -8.19 32.01
C LYS A 97 -16.28 -8.03 32.00
N ASP A 98 -16.85 -7.56 33.10
CA ASP A 98 -18.30 -7.39 33.25
C ASP A 98 -18.89 -6.29 32.37
N GLU A 99 -18.07 -5.33 31.95
CA GLU A 99 -18.48 -4.23 31.10
C GLU A 99 -18.83 -4.67 29.67
N ILE A 100 -18.31 -5.81 29.19
CA ILE A 100 -18.55 -6.27 27.82
C ILE A 100 -19.89 -7.01 27.75
N ARG A 101 -20.90 -6.30 27.24
CA ARG A 101 -22.30 -6.78 27.15
C ARG A 101 -22.95 -6.54 25.79
N THR A 102 -22.23 -5.96 24.85
CA THR A 102 -22.75 -5.60 23.52
C THR A 102 -21.75 -5.97 22.44
N VAL A 103 -22.23 -6.22 21.22
CA VAL A 103 -21.40 -6.51 20.05
C VAL A 103 -20.40 -5.39 19.74
N THR A 104 -20.78 -4.12 19.98
CA THR A 104 -19.88 -2.96 19.80
C THR A 104 -18.68 -3.03 20.74
N GLN A 105 -18.88 -3.44 21.99
CA GLN A 105 -17.78 -3.60 22.94
C GLN A 105 -16.87 -4.78 22.59
N VAL A 106 -17.41 -5.82 21.94
CA VAL A 106 -16.60 -6.92 21.37
C VAL A 106 -15.72 -6.39 20.23
N ASP A 107 -16.24 -5.50 19.39
CA ASP A 107 -15.46 -4.85 18.32
C ASP A 107 -14.32 -4.00 18.89
N ASP A 108 -14.62 -3.16 19.89
CA ASP A 108 -13.63 -2.34 20.58
C ASP A 108 -12.55 -3.19 21.24
N LEU A 109 -12.95 -4.30 21.86
CA LEU A 109 -12.01 -5.26 22.45
C LEU A 109 -11.12 -5.87 21.37
N CYS A 110 -11.70 -6.35 20.26
CA CYS A 110 -10.95 -6.90 19.14
C CYS A 110 -9.92 -5.90 18.61
N HIS A 111 -10.34 -4.65 18.42
CA HIS A 111 -9.47 -3.59 17.94
C HIS A 111 -8.28 -3.34 18.89
N LYS A 112 -8.56 -3.25 20.20
CA LYS A 112 -7.53 -3.09 21.23
C LYS A 112 -6.57 -4.28 21.29
N MET A 113 -7.09 -5.50 21.16
CA MET A 113 -6.31 -6.73 21.33
C MET A 113 -5.49 -7.13 20.11
N PHE A 114 -5.92 -6.77 18.90
CA PHE A 114 -5.30 -7.29 17.67
C PHE A 114 -5.02 -6.23 16.60
N LEU A 115 -5.82 -5.18 16.50
CA LEU A 115 -5.78 -4.29 15.32
C LEU A 115 -4.93 -3.02 15.54
N SER A 116 -4.74 -2.59 16.78
CA SER A 116 -3.84 -1.47 17.09
C SER A 116 -2.38 -1.81 16.78
N SER A 117 -1.57 -0.83 16.36
CA SER A 117 -0.18 -1.06 15.98
C SER A 117 0.64 -1.73 17.08
N GLN A 118 0.45 -1.33 18.34
CA GLN A 118 1.14 -1.94 19.48
C GLN A 118 0.70 -3.38 19.75
N ALA A 119 -0.56 -3.71 19.48
CA ALA A 119 -1.09 -5.05 19.72
C ALA A 119 -0.61 -6.04 18.65
N ARG A 120 -0.52 -5.60 17.38
CA ARG A 120 -0.01 -6.42 16.27
C ARG A 120 1.37 -7.00 16.56
N ASP A 121 2.25 -6.22 17.19
CA ASP A 121 3.62 -6.65 17.50
C ASP A 121 3.75 -7.55 18.73
N LYS A 122 2.76 -7.55 19.62
CA LYS A 122 2.79 -8.32 20.87
C LYS A 122 2.01 -9.63 20.79
N ASP A 123 1.09 -9.74 19.85
CA ASP A 123 0.31 -10.97 19.71
C ASP A 123 1.17 -12.11 19.14
N ILE A 124 1.22 -13.21 19.87
CA ILE A 124 2.04 -14.39 19.52
C ILE A 124 1.56 -15.06 18.23
N ASN A 125 0.25 -15.09 17.98
CA ASN A 125 -0.31 -15.71 16.79
C ASN A 125 -0.06 -14.81 15.57
N LEU A 126 -0.30 -13.50 15.66
CA LEU A 126 0.04 -12.57 14.58
C LEU A 126 1.54 -12.55 14.27
N SER A 127 2.39 -12.63 15.30
CA SER A 127 3.84 -12.75 15.12
C SER A 127 4.22 -14.06 14.44
N PHE A 128 3.59 -15.18 14.82
CA PHE A 128 3.80 -16.47 14.15
C PHE A 128 3.40 -16.42 12.67
N VAL A 129 2.22 -15.88 12.34
CA VAL A 129 1.79 -15.74 10.94
C VAL A 129 2.77 -14.88 10.15
N ARG A 130 3.16 -13.72 10.70
CA ARG A 130 4.15 -12.82 10.08
C ARG A 130 5.47 -13.53 9.83
N ASP A 131 6.01 -14.20 10.84
CA ASP A 131 7.31 -14.85 10.75
C ASP A 131 7.29 -16.01 9.75
N ARG A 132 6.20 -16.79 9.73
CA ARG A 132 6.03 -17.87 8.74
C ARG A 132 5.97 -17.32 7.31
N MET A 133 5.33 -16.15 7.11
CA MET A 133 5.20 -15.51 5.80
C MET A 133 6.47 -14.79 5.31
N LEU A 134 7.34 -14.33 6.22
CA LEU A 134 8.48 -13.48 5.86
C LEU A 134 9.85 -14.12 6.07
N LYS A 135 9.93 -15.20 6.87
CA LYS A 135 11.17 -15.89 7.23
C LYS A 135 11.18 -17.34 6.75
N SER A 136 10.25 -17.73 5.88
CA SER A 136 10.30 -19.02 5.18
C SER A 136 11.46 -19.04 4.18
N ASP A 137 11.96 -20.23 3.87
CA ASP A 137 12.93 -20.44 2.79
C ASP A 137 12.32 -20.29 1.38
N ASP A 138 11.00 -20.09 1.29
CA ASP A 138 10.26 -19.86 0.05
C ASP A 138 10.54 -18.51 -0.59
N ASP A 139 10.22 -18.40 -1.88
CA ASP A 139 10.21 -17.12 -2.59
C ASP A 139 9.11 -16.19 -2.03
N ILE A 140 9.54 -15.28 -1.15
CA ILE A 140 8.70 -14.27 -0.49
C ILE A 140 7.93 -13.41 -1.51
N ALA A 141 8.53 -13.08 -2.66
CA ALA A 141 7.84 -12.26 -3.66
C ALA A 141 6.64 -13.00 -4.25
N THR A 142 6.84 -14.27 -4.62
CA THR A 142 5.78 -15.14 -5.14
C THR A 142 4.72 -15.41 -4.07
N LEU A 143 5.13 -15.71 -2.83
CA LEU A 143 4.23 -15.92 -1.70
C LEU A 143 3.32 -14.71 -1.44
N LEU A 144 3.91 -13.50 -1.40
CA LEU A 144 3.18 -12.25 -1.16
C LEU A 144 2.31 -11.85 -2.35
N ASP A 145 2.70 -12.16 -3.59
CA ASP A 145 1.86 -11.93 -4.77
C ASP A 145 0.60 -12.80 -4.74
N ILE A 146 0.76 -14.11 -4.45
CA ILE A 146 -0.36 -15.04 -4.31
C ILE A 146 -1.28 -14.59 -3.17
N TYR A 147 -0.71 -14.25 -2.02
CA TYR A 147 -1.49 -13.72 -0.91
C TYR A 147 -2.22 -12.42 -1.31
N SER A 148 -1.60 -11.52 -2.07
CA SER A 148 -2.24 -10.31 -2.59
C SER A 148 -3.45 -10.62 -3.48
N ARG A 149 -3.38 -11.69 -4.27
CA ARG A 149 -4.50 -12.16 -5.09
C ARG A 149 -5.65 -12.66 -4.22
N VAL A 150 -5.37 -13.51 -3.24
CA VAL A 150 -6.36 -13.99 -2.27
C VAL A 150 -6.99 -12.81 -1.50
N TYR A 151 -6.18 -11.81 -1.12
CA TYR A 151 -6.66 -10.61 -0.44
C TYR A 151 -7.65 -9.80 -1.27
N LYS A 152 -7.45 -9.77 -2.59
CA LYS A 152 -8.35 -9.08 -3.55
C LYS A 152 -9.56 -9.93 -3.94
N ASP A 153 -9.81 -11.04 -3.23
CA ASP A 153 -10.85 -12.01 -3.53
C ASP A 153 -10.76 -12.58 -4.97
N LEU A 154 -9.53 -12.64 -5.52
CA LEU A 154 -9.29 -13.31 -6.80
C LEU A 154 -9.25 -14.83 -6.61
N HIS A 155 -9.74 -15.56 -7.61
CA HIS A 155 -9.69 -17.01 -7.63
C HIS A 155 -8.24 -17.52 -7.60
N VAL A 156 -7.92 -18.30 -6.57
CA VAL A 156 -6.65 -19.02 -6.43
C VAL A 156 -6.97 -20.46 -6.02
N PRO A 157 -6.88 -21.42 -6.96
CA PRO A 157 -7.13 -22.83 -6.68
C PRO A 157 -6.10 -23.39 -5.70
N ALA A 158 -6.56 -24.11 -4.67
CA ALA A 158 -5.68 -24.75 -3.69
C ALA A 158 -5.15 -26.12 -4.17
N ASN A 159 -5.47 -26.54 -5.40
CA ASN A 159 -5.02 -27.80 -6.01
C ASN A 159 -3.80 -27.64 -6.92
N GLU A 160 -3.33 -26.40 -7.15
CA GLU A 160 -2.10 -26.16 -7.91
C GLU A 160 -0.88 -26.60 -7.10
N LYS A 161 0.08 -27.25 -7.77
CA LYS A 161 1.37 -27.58 -7.16
C LYS A 161 2.24 -26.32 -7.17
N ASN A 162 2.16 -25.55 -6.09
CA ASN A 162 3.03 -24.40 -5.88
C ASN A 162 3.76 -24.56 -4.54
N PRO A 163 5.10 -24.46 -4.50
CA PRO A 163 5.87 -24.67 -3.27
C PRO A 163 5.45 -23.73 -2.12
N VAL A 164 5.00 -22.51 -2.43
CA VAL A 164 4.67 -21.52 -1.39
C VAL A 164 3.27 -21.74 -0.77
N PHE A 165 2.45 -22.64 -1.33
CA PHE A 165 1.10 -22.92 -0.82
C PHE A 165 1.13 -23.57 0.56
N ASP A 166 2.08 -24.46 0.80
CA ASP A 166 2.25 -25.09 2.11
C ASP A 166 2.56 -24.02 3.17
N THR A 167 3.35 -23.00 2.85
CA THR A 167 3.61 -21.87 3.74
C THR A 167 2.36 -21.04 4.00
N LEU A 168 1.53 -20.76 2.99
CA LEU A 168 0.23 -20.09 3.18
C LEU A 168 -0.68 -20.89 4.13
N ILE A 169 -0.81 -22.20 3.90
CA ILE A 169 -1.68 -23.09 4.69
C ILE A 169 -1.15 -23.19 6.13
N LEU A 170 0.15 -23.44 6.30
CA LEU A 170 0.77 -23.67 7.61
C LEU A 170 0.89 -22.40 8.44
N SER A 171 0.94 -21.22 7.80
CA SER A 171 0.80 -19.95 8.52
C SER A 171 -0.61 -19.77 9.09
N GLY A 172 -1.61 -20.47 8.54
CA GLY A 172 -3.02 -20.32 8.89
C GLY A 172 -3.65 -19.02 8.40
N ILE A 173 -2.93 -18.19 7.62
CA ILE A 173 -3.43 -16.91 7.10
C ILE A 173 -4.55 -17.09 6.07
N VAL A 174 -4.52 -18.23 5.36
CA VAL A 174 -5.57 -18.68 4.46
C VAL A 174 -6.18 -20.00 4.93
N ARG A 175 -7.42 -20.23 4.53
CA ARG A 175 -8.12 -21.50 4.61
C ARG A 175 -8.54 -21.93 3.21
N ILE A 176 -8.81 -23.22 3.04
CA ILE A 176 -9.36 -23.75 1.80
C ILE A 176 -10.87 -23.87 1.97
N ASP A 177 -11.60 -23.20 1.09
CA ASP A 177 -13.06 -23.20 1.03
C ASP A 177 -13.49 -23.51 -0.39
N ASP A 178 -14.23 -24.60 -0.58
CA ASP A 178 -14.61 -25.16 -1.89
C ASP A 178 -13.43 -25.31 -2.87
N GLY A 179 -12.27 -25.72 -2.35
CA GLY A 179 -11.05 -25.90 -3.16
C GLY A 179 -10.30 -24.61 -3.51
N GLU A 180 -10.72 -23.46 -2.98
CA GLU A 180 -10.09 -22.16 -3.20
C GLU A 180 -9.45 -21.60 -1.93
N PHE A 181 -8.39 -20.81 -2.07
CA PHE A 181 -7.89 -20.05 -0.93
C PHE A 181 -8.79 -18.86 -0.59
N ARG A 182 -9.12 -18.73 0.69
CA ARG A 182 -9.76 -17.55 1.28
C ARG A 182 -8.98 -17.11 2.51
N ILE A 183 -9.00 -15.82 2.83
CA ILE A 183 -8.44 -15.34 4.10
C ILE A 183 -9.21 -15.99 5.25
N SER A 184 -8.49 -16.58 6.21
CA SER A 184 -9.11 -17.40 7.27
C SER A 184 -10.07 -16.62 8.15
N ASN A 185 -9.76 -15.35 8.45
CA ASN A 185 -10.59 -14.51 9.31
C ASN A 185 -10.42 -13.00 9.09
N ARG A 186 -11.29 -12.21 9.71
CA ARG A 186 -11.31 -10.75 9.54
C ARG A 186 -10.14 -10.08 10.23
N ILE A 187 -9.64 -10.61 11.34
CA ILE A 187 -8.46 -10.07 12.02
C ILE A 187 -7.26 -10.11 11.06
N TYR A 188 -7.00 -11.25 10.42
CA TYR A 188 -5.92 -11.38 9.45
C TYR A 188 -6.11 -10.46 8.25
N ARG A 189 -7.34 -10.33 7.73
CA ARG A 189 -7.65 -9.37 6.65
C ARG A 189 -7.32 -7.92 7.05
N HIS A 190 -7.46 -7.52 8.31
CA HIS A 190 -7.14 -6.16 8.75
C HIS A 190 -5.66 -5.96 9.10
N VAL A 191 -5.01 -7.00 9.63
CA VAL A 191 -3.61 -6.94 10.07
C VAL A 191 -2.65 -7.06 8.88
N PHE A 192 -2.89 -8.05 8.01
CA PHE A 192 -2.08 -8.36 6.84
C PHE A 192 -2.71 -7.76 5.58
N ASP A 193 -2.93 -6.44 5.63
CA ASP A 193 -3.63 -5.73 4.56
C ASP A 193 -2.76 -5.49 3.31
N LYS A 194 -3.32 -4.78 2.32
CA LYS A 194 -2.59 -4.38 1.10
C LYS A 194 -1.34 -3.55 1.43
N GLY A 195 -1.40 -2.71 2.45
CA GLY A 195 -0.27 -1.89 2.90
C GLY A 195 0.86 -2.77 3.43
N TRP A 196 0.51 -3.76 4.26
CA TRP A 196 1.44 -4.75 4.79
C TRP A 196 2.12 -5.54 3.67
N VAL A 197 1.38 -5.99 2.65
CA VAL A 197 1.95 -6.70 1.49
C VAL A 197 2.96 -5.81 0.75
N VAL A 198 2.60 -4.56 0.47
CA VAL A 198 3.48 -3.62 -0.26
C VAL A 198 4.74 -3.29 0.53
N GLU A 199 4.62 -3.19 1.86
CA GLU A 199 5.72 -2.91 2.77
C GLU A 199 6.77 -4.04 2.80
N HIS A 200 6.33 -5.30 2.80
CA HIS A 200 7.22 -6.45 2.92
C HIS A 200 7.64 -7.07 1.58
N MET A 201 7.05 -6.61 0.48
CA MET A 201 7.42 -7.07 -0.87
C MET A 201 8.90 -6.78 -1.17
N PRO A 202 9.70 -7.76 -1.60
CA PRO A 202 11.12 -7.54 -1.94
C PRO A 202 11.33 -6.34 -2.87
N GLY A 203 12.38 -5.56 -2.62
CA GLY A 203 12.65 -4.29 -3.31
C GLY A 203 11.71 -3.13 -2.93
N ALA A 204 10.89 -3.26 -1.87
CA ALA A 204 10.03 -2.18 -1.37
C ALA A 204 10.83 -0.91 -1.03
N GLU A 205 11.99 -1.05 -0.41
CA GLU A 205 12.87 0.08 -0.10
C GLU A 205 13.37 0.79 -1.36
N LEU A 206 13.78 0.04 -2.39
CA LEU A 206 14.20 0.62 -3.67
C LEU A 206 13.04 1.33 -4.37
N ARG A 207 11.81 0.78 -4.30
CA ARG A 207 10.59 1.45 -4.80
C ARG A 207 10.26 2.72 -4.00
N ARG A 208 10.40 2.69 -2.67
CA ARG A 208 10.21 3.86 -1.78
C ARG A 208 11.22 4.96 -2.14
N GLN A 209 12.51 4.64 -2.25
CA GLN A 209 13.57 5.57 -2.63
C GLN A 209 13.34 6.18 -4.01
N LYS A 210 13.01 5.37 -5.03
CA LYS A 210 12.69 5.87 -6.38
C LYS A 210 11.53 6.86 -6.36
N ARG A 211 10.47 6.61 -5.58
CA ARG A 211 9.30 7.49 -5.49
C ARG A 211 9.60 8.82 -4.81
N GLU A 212 10.45 8.84 -3.78
CA GLU A 212 10.91 10.09 -3.15
C GLU A 212 11.86 10.85 -4.08
N PHE A 213 12.78 10.15 -4.76
CA PHE A 213 13.66 10.74 -5.76
C PHE A 213 12.88 11.43 -6.89
N TRP A 214 11.92 10.74 -7.51
CA TRP A 214 11.09 11.32 -8.58
C TRP A 214 10.24 12.51 -8.11
N ARG A 215 9.77 12.51 -6.85
CA ARG A 215 9.11 13.69 -6.27
C ARG A 215 10.06 14.86 -6.11
N GLY A 216 11.32 14.62 -5.71
CA GLY A 216 12.37 15.62 -5.67
C GLY A 216 12.67 16.20 -7.05
N VAL A 217 12.83 15.34 -8.06
CA VAL A 217 13.10 15.73 -9.46
C VAL A 217 11.97 16.59 -10.04
N ILE A 218 10.71 16.23 -9.80
CA ILE A 218 9.57 17.03 -10.30
C ILE A 218 9.56 18.43 -9.67
N ARG A 219 9.87 18.54 -8.36
CA ARG A 219 9.94 19.84 -7.67
C ARG A 219 11.05 20.71 -8.22
N THR A 220 12.25 20.17 -8.42
CA THR A 220 13.37 20.93 -8.99
C THR A 220 13.13 21.32 -10.44
N ALA A 221 12.53 20.43 -11.25
CA ALA A 221 12.15 20.73 -12.62
C ALA A 221 11.12 21.87 -12.70
N ALA A 222 10.12 21.90 -11.82
CA ALA A 222 9.13 22.97 -11.76
C ALA A 222 9.77 24.34 -11.45
N VAL A 223 10.71 24.39 -10.49
CA VAL A 223 11.47 25.62 -10.19
C VAL A 223 12.30 26.06 -11.39
N ALA A 224 12.99 25.14 -12.05
CA ALA A 224 13.79 25.46 -13.24
C ALA A 224 12.92 26.03 -14.38
N VAL A 225 11.74 25.46 -14.63
CA VAL A 225 10.78 25.96 -15.63
C VAL A 225 10.32 27.39 -15.29
N ILE A 226 10.04 27.68 -14.02
CA ILE A 226 9.66 29.04 -13.59
C ILE A 226 10.81 30.02 -13.84
N VAL A 227 12.04 29.66 -13.45
CA VAL A 227 13.22 30.51 -13.65
C VAL A 227 13.48 30.77 -15.14
N ILE A 228 13.42 29.72 -15.97
CA ILE A 228 13.57 29.85 -17.43
C ILE A 228 12.45 30.74 -17.99
N GLY A 229 11.22 30.58 -17.53
CA GLY A 229 10.08 31.41 -17.92
C GLY A 229 10.28 32.89 -17.56
N VAL A 230 10.81 33.19 -16.37
CA VAL A 230 11.13 34.57 -15.97
C VAL A 230 12.25 35.15 -16.84
N ILE A 231 13.34 34.40 -17.06
CA ILE A 231 14.46 34.85 -17.89
C ILE A 231 14.00 35.10 -19.33
N ALA A 232 13.24 34.18 -19.91
CA ALA A 232 12.67 34.32 -21.25
C ALA A 232 11.71 35.52 -21.31
N GLY A 233 10.85 35.70 -20.30
CA GLY A 233 9.96 36.84 -20.20
C GLY A 233 10.70 38.18 -20.16
N LEU A 234 11.77 38.27 -19.37
CA LEU A 234 12.63 39.47 -19.31
C LEU A 234 13.37 39.73 -20.63
N ALA A 235 13.84 38.68 -21.30
CA ALA A 235 14.49 38.81 -22.61
C ALA A 235 13.50 39.29 -23.69
N VAL A 236 12.28 38.75 -23.72
CA VAL A 236 11.22 39.23 -24.62
C VAL A 236 10.85 40.67 -24.29
N TYR A 237 10.68 40.98 -23.00
CA TYR A 237 10.39 42.34 -22.55
C TYR A 237 11.46 43.34 -23.00
N SER A 238 12.75 42.99 -22.88
CA SER A 238 13.85 43.88 -23.27
C SER A 238 13.93 44.10 -24.79
N ILE A 239 13.66 43.07 -25.60
CA ILE A 239 13.58 43.20 -27.07
C ILE A 239 12.43 44.12 -27.47
N VAL A 240 11.24 43.91 -26.91
CA VAL A 240 10.06 44.73 -27.20
C VAL A 240 10.28 46.18 -26.75
N GLN A 241 10.93 46.39 -25.59
CA GLN A 241 11.26 47.72 -25.10
C GLN A 241 12.23 48.45 -26.04
N ARG A 242 13.21 47.74 -26.61
CA ARG A 242 14.15 48.29 -27.60
C ARG A 242 13.44 48.76 -28.86
N GLU A 243 12.51 47.96 -29.40
CA GLU A 243 11.71 48.37 -30.56
C GLU A 243 10.82 49.59 -30.26
N ARG A 244 10.18 49.62 -29.08
CA ARG A 244 9.36 50.77 -28.67
C ARG A 244 10.20 52.04 -28.52
N ALA A 245 11.41 51.94 -27.96
CA ALA A 245 12.33 53.06 -27.83
C ALA A 245 12.76 53.61 -29.21
N LEU A 246 13.13 52.74 -30.14
CA LEU A 246 13.49 53.13 -31.51
C LEU A 246 12.32 53.79 -32.25
N ARG A 247 11.11 53.23 -32.15
CA ARG A 247 9.91 53.84 -32.74
C ARG A 247 9.60 55.20 -32.11
N GLY A 248 9.75 55.32 -30.79
CA GLY A 248 9.57 56.58 -30.07
C GLY A 248 10.56 57.66 -30.52
N GLU A 249 11.83 57.29 -30.74
CA GLU A 249 12.85 58.21 -31.25
C GLU A 249 12.55 58.66 -32.68
N LEU A 250 12.13 57.75 -33.56
CA LEU A 250 11.75 58.08 -34.94
C LEU A 250 10.55 59.03 -34.98
N LEU A 251 9.51 58.75 -34.20
CA LEU A 251 8.34 59.62 -34.08
C LEU A 251 8.72 60.99 -33.51
N ALA A 252 9.58 61.04 -32.49
CA ALA A 252 10.05 62.30 -31.92
C ALA A 252 10.81 63.14 -32.96
N LYS A 253 11.67 62.52 -33.77
CA LYS A 253 12.36 63.19 -34.89
C LYS A 253 11.36 63.72 -35.93
N GLN A 254 10.34 62.94 -36.28
CA GLN A 254 9.28 63.38 -37.20
C GLN A 254 8.50 64.57 -36.64
N TYR A 255 8.06 64.51 -35.38
CA TYR A 255 7.36 65.63 -34.75
C TYR A 255 8.21 66.90 -34.67
N LEU A 256 9.51 66.77 -34.39
CA LEU A 256 10.43 67.92 -34.41
C LEU A 256 10.57 68.51 -35.81
N TYR A 257 10.73 67.66 -36.82
CA TYR A 257 10.78 68.09 -38.22
C TYR A 257 9.50 68.83 -38.62
N ASP A 258 8.32 68.25 -38.37
CA ASP A 258 7.04 68.87 -38.69
C ASP A 258 6.85 70.20 -37.95
N ALA A 259 7.28 70.29 -36.68
CA ALA A 259 7.26 71.54 -35.93
C ALA A 259 8.18 72.61 -36.53
N GLU A 260 9.42 72.25 -36.91
CA GLU A 260 10.36 73.17 -37.54
C GLU A 260 9.88 73.64 -38.93
N ILE A 261 9.26 72.75 -39.72
CA ILE A 261 8.64 73.09 -41.01
C ILE A 261 7.44 74.04 -40.81
N ASN A 262 6.58 73.78 -39.83
CA ASN A 262 5.46 74.68 -39.50
C ASN A 262 5.96 76.06 -39.05
N LEU A 263 7.04 76.13 -38.26
CA LEU A 263 7.68 77.38 -37.88
C LEU A 263 8.26 78.13 -39.09
N ALA A 264 8.87 77.41 -40.03
CA ALA A 264 9.40 78.00 -41.27
C ALA A 264 8.28 78.57 -42.15
N SER A 265 7.14 77.88 -42.25
CA SER A 265 5.95 78.36 -42.96
C SER A 265 5.38 79.62 -42.31
N LYS A 266 5.26 79.62 -40.98
CA LYS A 266 4.78 80.80 -40.25
C LYS A 266 5.71 82.00 -40.40
N ALA A 267 7.03 81.78 -40.36
CA ALA A 267 8.00 82.84 -40.59
C ALA A 267 7.91 83.44 -42.00
N LEU A 268 7.54 82.62 -43.00
CA LEU A 268 7.28 83.08 -44.37
C LEU A 268 6.01 83.94 -44.45
N GLU A 269 4.92 83.49 -43.81
CA GLU A 269 3.65 84.25 -43.72
C GLU A 269 3.84 85.60 -43.04
N ASP A 270 4.66 85.65 -41.99
CA ASP A 270 5.01 86.87 -41.25
C ASP A 270 6.00 87.79 -42.02
N GLY A 271 6.42 87.41 -43.24
CA GLY A 271 7.34 88.18 -44.09
C GLY A 271 8.82 88.10 -43.72
N ASN A 272 9.20 87.23 -42.79
CA ASN A 272 10.58 87.05 -42.32
C ASN A 272 11.32 85.98 -43.15
N LEU A 273 11.69 86.36 -44.37
CA LEU A 273 12.36 85.47 -45.34
C LEU A 273 13.69 84.90 -44.82
N GLY A 274 14.48 85.69 -44.07
CA GLY A 274 15.76 85.23 -43.53
C GLY A 274 15.59 84.07 -42.54
N ARG A 275 14.61 84.16 -41.64
CA ARG A 275 14.34 83.12 -40.65
C ARG A 275 13.72 81.87 -41.25
N SER A 276 12.84 82.02 -42.25
CA SER A 276 12.26 80.91 -42.98
C SER A 276 13.34 80.11 -43.75
N TYR A 277 14.25 80.82 -44.42
CA TYR A 277 15.35 80.19 -45.17
C TYR A 277 16.31 79.42 -44.24
N GLU A 278 16.69 80.01 -43.10
CA GLU A 278 17.55 79.36 -42.10
C GLU A 278 16.95 78.03 -41.58
N LEU A 279 15.64 78.01 -41.27
CA LEU A 279 14.95 76.83 -40.77
C LEU A 279 14.81 75.72 -41.83
N LEU A 280 14.62 76.10 -43.10
CA LEU A 280 14.56 75.15 -44.22
C LEU A 280 15.95 74.60 -44.57
N GLU A 281 16.98 75.43 -44.53
CA GLU A 281 18.37 75.01 -44.82
C GLU A 281 18.89 74.04 -43.75
N LYS A 282 18.54 74.27 -42.48
CA LYS A 282 18.85 73.37 -41.36
C LYS A 282 18.22 71.97 -41.51
N ASN A 283 17.05 71.87 -42.13
CA ASN A 283 16.28 70.63 -42.30
C ASN A 283 16.42 69.98 -43.67
N LYS A 284 17.31 70.51 -44.52
CA LYS A 284 17.59 69.94 -45.83
C LYS A 284 18.27 68.57 -45.63
N PRO A 285 17.76 67.48 -46.24
CA PRO A 285 18.43 66.19 -46.15
C PRO A 285 19.86 66.34 -46.70
N ARG A 286 20.85 65.93 -45.91
CA ARG A 286 22.24 65.78 -46.40
C ARG A 286 22.32 64.48 -47.19
N ASP A 287 22.87 64.53 -48.39
CA ASP A 287 23.00 63.39 -49.33
C ASP A 287 24.04 62.33 -48.87
N ASP A 288 24.31 62.20 -47.57
CA ASP A 288 25.40 61.39 -47.04
C ASP A 288 24.91 60.07 -46.39
N VAL A 289 23.86 59.44 -46.93
CA VAL A 289 23.46 58.08 -46.52
C VAL A 289 22.89 57.30 -47.72
N VAL A 290 23.76 56.50 -48.35
CA VAL A 290 23.40 55.28 -49.11
C VAL A 290 24.04 54.09 -48.39
#